data_AF-A0A8J5H9U1-F1
#
_entry.id   AF-A0A8J5H9U1-F1
#
_cell.length_a   1.000
_cell.length_b   1.000
_cell.length_c   1.000
_cell.angle_alpha   90.00
_cell.angle_beta   90.00
_cell.angle_gamma   90.00
#
_symmetry.space_group_name_H-M   'P 1'
#
loop_
_entity.id
_entity.type
_entity.pdbx_description
1 polymer ?
#
loop_
_entity_poly.entity_id
_entity_poly.type
_entity_poly.pdbx_seq_one_letter_code
_entity_poly.pdbx_strand_id
1 'polypeptide(L)'
;MSSQALRDLVSVVRDIVMRSWAMHDLSTRWADELVEFLLAAELEDLVMGVGVLRDDDGGACGGVVGENEPFVSELLSSLSITVADLQPHQVHSFYESVGHMIQAEPLPAKRDEYLRRLMDLPNQKWAEIIGQASRSVDVLKDQDVIRTVLNILQTNTSAASSLGTYFFPQISLVFLDMLTVYRMYSELISNSIAEGGPFASKTSFVKLLRSVKRETLKLIETFIDKAEDQSHIGKQFVPPMMDPVLGDYARNLPDARESEVLSLFATIINKYKIVMMEYVPRIFEAVFQCTLEMITKNFEDYPEHRLKFFSLLRAIGTHCFQALIQLSSQQLKLVMDSIIWAFRHTERNIAETGLNLLLELLKNFQVSEFCNQFYRTYFLTIEQEIFAVLTDTFHKPGFKLHVLVLQHLFCLVDSGALTEPLWDTSTVPYPYSNNTMFVRDYTIKLLGSSFPNMSVAEITHFVTGLFESKNDPPNFKNHIRDFLVQSKEFSAQDNKDLYAEEAAAQREQERQRMLSIPGLIAPNELQDEMLDS
;
A
#
# COMPACT_ATOMS: atom_id res chain seq x y z
N MET A 1 -22.72 -22.66 26.36
CA MET A 1 -23.17 -24.04 26.08
C MET A 1 -22.08 -25.01 26.50
N SER A 2 -22.40 -26.21 27.02
CA SER A 2 -21.37 -27.19 27.45
C SER A 2 -20.59 -27.76 26.26
N SER A 3 -19.28 -28.00 26.39
CA SER A 3 -18.39 -28.58 25.36
C SER A 3 -18.95 -29.86 24.70
N GLN A 4 -19.72 -30.66 25.45
CA GLN A 4 -20.42 -31.82 24.92
C GLN A 4 -21.49 -31.47 23.87
N ALA A 5 -22.25 -30.39 24.08
CA ALA A 5 -23.26 -29.94 23.13
C ALA A 5 -22.63 -29.43 21.84
N LEU A 6 -21.41 -28.88 21.91
CA LEU A 6 -20.62 -28.46 20.75
C LEU A 6 -20.07 -29.66 19.97
N ARG A 7 -19.56 -30.70 20.66
CA ARG A 7 -19.13 -31.96 20.03
C ARG A 7 -20.30 -32.70 19.37
N ASP A 8 -21.46 -32.69 20.01
CA ASP A 8 -22.69 -33.30 19.48
C ASP A 8 -23.20 -32.51 18.25
N LEU A 9 -23.11 -31.17 18.27
CA LEU A 9 -23.44 -30.33 17.13
C LEU A 9 -22.50 -30.57 15.94
N VAL A 10 -21.18 -30.63 16.18
CA VAL A 10 -20.16 -30.93 15.16
C VAL A 10 -20.33 -32.32 14.58
N SER A 11 -20.76 -33.30 15.38
CA SER A 11 -21.09 -34.64 14.89
C SER A 11 -22.33 -34.65 14.00
N VAL A 12 -23.38 -33.89 14.36
CA VAL A 12 -24.63 -33.80 13.59
C VAL A 12 -24.42 -33.02 12.29
N VAL A 13 -23.64 -31.93 12.31
CA VAL A 13 -23.30 -31.14 11.12
C VAL A 13 -22.43 -31.93 10.15
N ARG A 14 -21.43 -32.67 10.65
CA ARG A 14 -20.63 -33.61 9.82
C ARG A 14 -21.51 -34.66 9.13
N ASP A 15 -22.50 -35.19 9.83
CA ASP A 15 -23.46 -36.14 9.26
C ASP A 15 -24.39 -35.48 8.23
N ILE A 16 -24.77 -34.22 8.42
CA ILE A 16 -25.60 -33.45 7.47
C ILE A 16 -24.79 -33.14 6.20
N VAL A 17 -23.53 -32.71 6.33
CA VAL A 17 -22.62 -32.43 5.19
C VAL A 17 -22.35 -33.71 4.39
N MET A 18 -22.07 -34.83 5.07
CA MET A 18 -21.86 -36.13 4.41
C MET A 18 -23.12 -36.67 3.73
N ARG A 19 -24.32 -36.41 4.29
CA ARG A 19 -25.60 -36.77 3.66
C ARG A 19 -25.98 -35.85 2.50
N SER A 20 -25.60 -34.57 2.56
CA SER A 20 -25.82 -33.61 1.48
C SER A 20 -24.91 -33.91 0.28
N TRP A 21 -23.71 -34.43 0.50
CA TRP A 21 -22.82 -34.95 -0.56
C TRP A 21 -23.35 -36.21 -1.24
N ALA A 22 -24.18 -37.00 -0.55
CA ALA A 22 -24.78 -38.23 -1.10
C ALA A 22 -26.00 -37.98 -2.00
N MET A 23 -26.61 -36.78 -1.96
CA MET A 23 -27.71 -36.39 -2.85
C MET A 23 -27.20 -35.42 -3.92
N HIS A 24 -26.70 -35.99 -5.01
CA HIS A 24 -26.45 -35.26 -6.26
C HIS A 24 -27.78 -34.77 -6.85
N ASP A 25 -28.19 -33.55 -6.49
CA ASP A 25 -28.96 -32.63 -7.36
C ASP A 25 -29.34 -31.37 -6.57
N LEU A 26 -28.46 -30.36 -6.54
CA LEU A 26 -28.80 -28.94 -6.38
C LEU A 26 -27.56 -28.10 -6.77
N SER A 27 -27.82 -27.02 -7.50
CA SER A 27 -26.84 -26.11 -8.13
C SER A 27 -25.65 -25.76 -7.22
N THR A 28 -24.44 -26.07 -7.69
CA THR A 28 -23.14 -25.90 -7.02
C THR A 28 -22.89 -24.51 -6.44
N ARG A 29 -23.52 -23.47 -7.00
CA ARG A 29 -23.32 -22.08 -6.55
C ARG A 29 -23.95 -21.75 -5.19
N TRP A 30 -25.08 -22.37 -4.87
CA TRP A 30 -25.77 -22.11 -3.59
C TRP A 30 -25.19 -22.93 -2.44
N ALA A 31 -24.56 -24.07 -2.75
CA ALA A 31 -23.89 -24.91 -1.75
C ALA A 31 -22.59 -24.27 -1.26
N ASP A 32 -21.79 -23.69 -2.16
CA ASP A 32 -20.54 -23.01 -1.80
C ASP A 32 -20.81 -21.74 -0.96
N GLU A 33 -21.80 -20.92 -1.34
CA GLU A 33 -22.21 -19.74 -0.56
C GLU A 33 -22.82 -20.12 0.81
N LEU A 34 -23.56 -21.24 0.91
CA LEU A 34 -24.06 -21.71 2.21
C LEU A 34 -22.94 -22.26 3.10
N VAL A 35 -21.93 -22.92 2.53
CA VAL A 35 -20.79 -23.47 3.28
C VAL A 35 -19.88 -22.35 3.78
N GLU A 36 -19.62 -21.32 2.96
CA GLU A 36 -18.93 -20.11 3.42
C GLU A 36 -19.72 -19.37 4.51
N PHE A 37 -21.06 -19.25 4.35
CA PHE A 37 -21.92 -18.59 5.34
C PHE A 37 -21.99 -19.37 6.67
N LEU A 38 -22.04 -20.71 6.62
CA LEU A 38 -22.08 -21.55 7.82
C LEU A 38 -20.72 -21.63 8.52
N LEU A 39 -19.60 -21.68 7.78
CA LEU A 39 -18.25 -21.62 8.37
C LEU A 39 -17.97 -20.25 8.99
N ALA A 40 -18.42 -19.16 8.36
CA ALA A 40 -18.27 -17.81 8.91
C ALA A 40 -19.10 -17.62 10.19
N ALA A 41 -20.35 -18.12 10.21
CA ALA A 41 -21.22 -18.05 11.39
C ALA A 41 -20.71 -18.93 12.56
N GLU A 42 -20.14 -20.10 12.28
CA GLU A 42 -19.57 -21.00 13.30
C GLU A 42 -18.26 -20.48 13.91
N LEU A 43 -17.47 -19.68 13.17
CA LEU A 43 -16.26 -19.04 13.66
C LEU A 43 -16.56 -17.77 14.50
N GLU A 44 -17.59 -16.99 14.12
CA GLU A 44 -18.00 -15.80 14.88
C GLU A 44 -18.50 -16.14 16.29
N ASP A 45 -19.31 -17.20 16.46
CA ASP A 45 -19.76 -17.65 17.79
C ASP A 45 -18.60 -18.21 18.64
N LEU A 46 -17.54 -18.73 18.01
CA LEU A 46 -16.33 -19.23 18.69
C LEU A 46 -15.45 -18.08 19.18
N VAL A 47 -15.30 -17.01 18.40
CA VAL A 47 -14.50 -15.82 18.74
C VAL A 47 -15.24 -14.93 19.75
N MET A 48 -16.56 -14.75 19.61
CA MET A 48 -17.39 -13.97 20.53
C MET A 48 -17.54 -14.64 21.91
N GLY A 49 -17.45 -15.97 21.99
CA GLY A 49 -17.44 -16.71 23.25
C GLY A 49 -16.20 -16.47 24.12
N VAL A 50 -15.08 -16.05 23.53
CA VAL A 50 -13.82 -15.77 24.23
C VAL A 50 -13.72 -14.31 24.69
N GLY A 51 -14.38 -13.38 23.99
CA GLY A 51 -14.33 -11.93 24.27
C GLY A 51 -15.17 -11.44 25.46
N VAL A 52 -16.10 -12.23 26.00
CA VAL A 52 -17.06 -11.79 27.03
C VAL A 52 -16.61 -12.10 28.46
N LEU A 53 -15.45 -12.73 28.68
CA LEU A 53 -14.87 -12.92 30.02
C LEU A 53 -13.87 -11.82 30.36
N ARG A 54 -14.33 -10.56 30.41
CA ARG A 54 -13.69 -9.52 31.22
C ARG A 54 -14.43 -9.45 32.55
N ASP A 55 -14.10 -10.38 33.44
CA ASP A 55 -14.40 -10.23 34.86
C ASP A 55 -13.23 -9.51 35.53
N ASP A 56 -13.54 -8.35 36.08
CA ASP A 56 -12.77 -7.66 37.11
C ASP A 56 -12.67 -8.57 38.34
N ASP A 57 -11.72 -9.49 38.37
CA ASP A 57 -11.13 -9.96 39.62
C ASP A 57 -9.84 -10.75 39.34
N GLY A 58 -8.79 -10.41 40.10
CA GLY A 58 -7.50 -11.08 40.04
C GLY A 58 -7.61 -12.55 40.42
N GLY A 59 -7.72 -13.42 39.42
CA GLY A 59 -7.75 -14.87 39.58
C GLY A 59 -7.48 -15.55 38.25
N ALA A 60 -6.54 -16.49 38.23
CA ALA A 60 -6.14 -17.22 37.04
C ALA A 60 -7.32 -17.85 36.29
N CYS A 61 -7.61 -17.38 35.08
CA CYS A 61 -8.43 -18.13 34.11
C CYS A 61 -7.61 -19.35 33.64
N GLY A 62 -8.06 -20.59 33.70
CA GLY A 62 -9.42 -21.10 33.78
C GLY A 62 -9.57 -22.15 32.69
N GLY A 63 -8.88 -23.30 32.82
CA GLY A 63 -9.05 -24.44 31.91
C GLY A 63 -10.46 -25.01 32.04
N VAL A 64 -11.09 -25.34 30.90
CA VAL A 64 -12.39 -26.01 30.87
C VAL A 64 -12.25 -27.37 31.55
N VAL A 65 -13.11 -27.64 32.54
CA VAL A 65 -13.13 -28.91 33.28
C VAL A 65 -13.39 -30.06 32.29
N GLY A 66 -12.35 -30.83 31.97
CA GLY A 66 -12.40 -31.99 31.07
C GLY A 66 -11.34 -32.02 29.96
N GLU A 67 -10.58 -30.93 29.74
CA GLU A 67 -9.52 -30.87 28.73
C GLU A 67 -8.12 -31.03 29.37
N ASN A 68 -7.31 -31.95 28.85
CA ASN A 68 -5.97 -32.22 29.36
C ASN A 68 -4.92 -31.20 28.85
N GLU A 69 -5.21 -30.52 27.73
CA GLU A 69 -4.35 -29.50 27.11
C GLU A 69 -5.19 -28.46 26.33
N PRO A 70 -4.66 -27.25 26.06
CA PRO A 70 -5.36 -26.26 25.24
C PRO A 70 -5.68 -26.79 23.84
N PHE A 71 -6.85 -26.45 23.30
CA PHE A 71 -7.30 -26.92 21.97
C PHE A 71 -6.29 -26.64 20.85
N VAL A 72 -5.59 -25.50 20.87
CA VAL A 72 -4.52 -25.20 19.90
C VAL A 72 -3.41 -26.25 19.92
N SER A 73 -3.09 -26.84 21.08
CA SER A 73 -2.12 -27.93 21.19
C SER A 73 -2.63 -29.22 20.54
N GLU A 74 -3.90 -29.58 20.74
CA GLU A 74 -4.50 -30.75 20.09
C GLU A 74 -4.54 -30.59 18.56
N LEU A 75 -4.93 -29.39 18.10
CA LEU A 75 -4.98 -29.03 16.69
C LEU A 75 -3.60 -29.12 16.01
N LEU A 76 -2.56 -28.63 16.67
CA LEU A 76 -1.19 -28.71 16.16
C LEU A 76 -0.63 -30.14 16.17
N SER A 77 -1.10 -31.01 17.07
CA SER A 77 -0.73 -32.45 17.08
C SER A 77 -1.35 -33.21 15.92
N SER A 78 -2.57 -32.84 15.51
CA SER A 78 -3.30 -33.47 14.40
C SER A 78 -3.14 -32.74 13.06
N LEU A 79 -2.26 -31.73 12.98
CA LEU A 79 -2.11 -30.83 11.84
C LEU A 79 -2.01 -31.57 10.50
N SER A 80 -1.14 -32.58 10.40
CA SER A 80 -0.93 -33.34 9.15
C SER A 80 -2.16 -34.11 8.69
N ILE A 81 -3.03 -34.51 9.61
CA ILE A 81 -4.29 -35.19 9.31
C ILE A 81 -5.34 -34.15 8.90
N THR A 82 -5.43 -33.05 9.64
CA THR A 82 -6.42 -31.98 9.41
C THR A 82 -6.26 -31.33 8.04
N VAL A 83 -5.02 -31.11 7.58
CA VAL A 83 -4.76 -30.44 6.29
C VAL A 83 -4.64 -31.39 5.10
N ALA A 84 -4.72 -32.72 5.31
CA ALA A 84 -4.41 -33.72 4.28
C ALA A 84 -5.31 -33.61 3.03
N ASP A 85 -6.60 -33.33 3.24
CA ASP A 85 -7.61 -33.29 2.18
C ASP A 85 -7.92 -31.86 1.70
N LEU A 86 -7.21 -30.86 2.23
CA LEU A 86 -7.42 -29.45 1.91
C LEU A 86 -6.71 -29.03 0.62
N GLN A 87 -7.37 -28.17 -0.15
CA GLN A 87 -6.73 -27.47 -1.27
C GLN A 87 -5.72 -26.43 -0.76
N PRO A 88 -4.71 -26.04 -1.56
CA PRO A 88 -3.67 -25.12 -1.11
C PRO A 88 -4.19 -23.80 -0.50
N HIS A 89 -5.20 -23.17 -1.12
CA HIS A 89 -5.79 -21.94 -0.57
C HIS A 89 -6.48 -22.15 0.78
N GLN A 90 -7.13 -23.31 0.99
CA GLN A 90 -7.74 -23.67 2.27
C GLN A 90 -6.68 -23.94 3.34
N VAL A 91 -5.54 -24.53 2.95
CA VAL A 91 -4.38 -24.68 3.84
C VAL A 91 -3.86 -23.31 4.27
N HIS A 92 -3.74 -22.35 3.35
CA HIS A 92 -3.30 -20.99 3.69
C HIS A 92 -4.22 -20.31 4.71
N SER A 93 -5.54 -20.33 4.48
CA SER A 93 -6.53 -19.78 5.41
C SER A 93 -6.53 -20.50 6.77
N PHE A 94 -6.31 -21.81 6.77
CA PHE A 94 -6.15 -22.58 8.00
C PHE A 94 -4.93 -22.12 8.81
N TYR A 95 -3.77 -21.95 8.18
CA TYR A 95 -2.56 -21.47 8.85
C TYR A 95 -2.71 -20.04 9.40
N GLU A 96 -3.42 -19.16 8.68
CA GLU A 96 -3.75 -17.82 9.16
C GLU A 96 -4.65 -17.87 10.41
N SER A 97 -5.68 -18.70 10.37
CA SER A 97 -6.62 -18.88 11.50
C SER A 97 -5.91 -19.40 12.74
N VAL A 98 -5.05 -20.41 12.59
CA VAL A 98 -4.23 -20.94 13.70
C VAL A 98 -3.21 -19.90 14.17
N GLY A 99 -2.69 -19.07 13.27
CA GLY A 99 -1.82 -17.95 13.61
C GLY A 99 -2.47 -16.96 14.58
N HIS A 100 -3.75 -16.62 14.39
CA HIS A 100 -4.50 -15.79 15.36
C HIS A 100 -4.64 -16.47 16.73
N MET A 101 -4.88 -17.79 16.76
CA MET A 101 -4.94 -18.54 18.02
C MET A 101 -3.60 -18.51 18.77
N ILE A 102 -2.49 -18.65 18.04
CA ILE A 102 -1.13 -18.60 18.62
C ILE A 102 -0.80 -17.18 19.09
N GLN A 103 -1.19 -16.15 18.34
CA GLN A 103 -1.00 -14.75 18.72
C GLN A 103 -1.64 -14.44 20.09
N ALA A 104 -2.81 -15.02 20.35
CA ALA A 104 -3.55 -14.86 21.61
C ALA A 104 -2.93 -15.58 22.83
N GLU A 105 -1.99 -16.51 22.64
CA GLU A 105 -1.32 -17.20 23.76
C GLU A 105 -0.43 -16.22 24.54
N PRO A 106 -0.67 -15.97 25.84
CA PRO A 106 0.05 -14.96 26.61
C PRO A 106 1.50 -15.35 26.96
N LEU A 107 1.82 -16.66 27.03
CA LEU A 107 3.14 -17.12 27.45
C LEU A 107 4.10 -17.20 26.26
N PRO A 108 5.19 -16.39 26.21
CA PRO A 108 6.10 -16.35 25.06
C PRO A 108 6.71 -17.72 24.72
N ALA A 109 7.12 -18.49 25.74
CA ALA A 109 7.71 -19.82 25.54
C ALA A 109 6.74 -20.81 24.87
N LYS A 110 5.45 -20.73 25.21
CA LYS A 110 4.41 -21.56 24.57
C LYS A 110 4.09 -21.06 23.17
N ARG A 111 4.03 -19.75 22.97
CA ARG A 111 3.85 -19.15 21.64
C ARG A 111 4.93 -19.61 20.66
N ASP A 112 6.20 -19.58 21.10
CA ASP A 112 7.34 -20.05 20.31
C ASP A 112 7.31 -21.57 20.06
N GLU A 113 6.79 -22.35 21.01
CA GLU A 113 6.55 -23.79 20.82
C GLU A 113 5.45 -24.03 19.77
N TYR A 114 4.31 -23.35 19.89
CA TYR A 114 3.20 -23.48 18.96
C TYR A 114 3.56 -23.02 17.55
N LEU A 115 4.31 -21.93 17.40
CA LEU A 115 4.84 -21.49 16.12
C LEU A 115 5.72 -22.57 15.47
N ARG A 116 6.64 -23.16 16.23
CA ARG A 116 7.50 -24.24 15.73
C ARG A 116 6.70 -25.44 15.26
N ARG A 117 5.64 -25.82 15.99
CA ARG A 117 4.76 -26.94 15.63
C ARG A 117 3.91 -26.62 14.41
N LEU A 118 3.38 -25.39 14.30
CA LEU A 118 2.62 -24.94 13.13
C LEU A 118 3.48 -25.00 11.87
N MET A 119 4.72 -24.52 11.94
CA MET A 119 5.60 -24.39 10.78
C MET A 119 6.44 -25.65 10.50
N ASP A 120 6.27 -26.74 11.26
CA ASP A 120 7.11 -27.95 11.14
C ASP A 120 7.02 -28.58 9.74
N LEU A 121 5.80 -28.81 9.23
CA LEU A 121 5.58 -29.39 7.90
C LEU A 121 6.19 -28.55 6.75
N PRO A 122 5.90 -27.24 6.62
CA PRO A 122 6.51 -26.42 5.58
C PRO A 122 8.03 -26.30 5.77
N ASN A 123 8.54 -26.25 7.00
CA ASN A 123 9.98 -26.17 7.27
C ASN A 123 10.72 -27.45 6.88
N GLN A 124 10.17 -28.63 7.15
CA GLN A 124 10.74 -29.90 6.72
C GLN A 124 10.84 -29.96 5.20
N LYS A 125 9.77 -29.59 4.49
CA LYS A 125 9.76 -29.60 3.03
C LYS A 125 10.71 -28.55 2.44
N TRP A 126 10.78 -27.37 3.04
CA TRP A 126 11.73 -26.33 2.67
C TRP A 126 13.17 -26.82 2.82
N ALA A 127 13.53 -27.37 3.98
CA ALA A 127 14.86 -27.88 4.26
C ALA A 127 15.26 -29.03 3.32
N GLU A 128 14.31 -29.90 2.94
CA GLU A 128 14.51 -30.94 1.94
C GLU A 128 14.89 -30.34 0.58
N ILE A 129 14.11 -29.36 0.09
CA ILE A 129 14.34 -28.70 -1.20
C ILE A 129 15.68 -27.96 -1.20
N ILE A 130 15.98 -27.17 -0.17
CA ILE A 130 17.26 -26.45 -0.05
C ILE A 130 18.43 -27.43 0.03
N GLY A 131 18.28 -28.53 0.78
CA GLY A 131 19.27 -29.59 0.86
C GLY A 131 19.55 -30.26 -0.49
N GLN A 132 18.52 -30.49 -1.31
CA GLN A 132 18.67 -31.01 -2.68
C GLN A 132 19.30 -29.96 -3.61
N ALA A 133 18.86 -28.71 -3.55
CA ALA A 133 19.36 -27.60 -4.36
C ALA A 133 20.86 -27.33 -4.10
N SER A 134 21.33 -27.53 -2.87
CA SER A 134 22.76 -27.41 -2.52
C SER A 134 23.66 -28.41 -3.27
N ARG A 135 23.10 -29.52 -3.73
CA ARG A 135 23.79 -30.57 -4.50
C ARG A 135 23.64 -30.38 -6.00
N SER A 136 22.45 -29.99 -6.45
CA SER A 136 22.18 -29.68 -7.85
C SER A 136 21.12 -28.57 -7.96
N VAL A 137 21.53 -27.46 -8.58
CA VAL A 137 20.67 -26.32 -8.86
C VAL A 137 19.54 -26.68 -9.84
N ASP A 138 19.70 -27.73 -10.64
CA ASP A 138 18.69 -28.15 -11.61
C ASP A 138 17.38 -28.59 -10.96
N VAL A 139 17.41 -29.01 -9.69
CA VAL A 139 16.20 -29.34 -8.92
C VAL A 139 15.24 -28.15 -8.87
N LEU A 140 15.77 -26.92 -8.79
CA LEU A 140 14.96 -25.72 -8.73
C LEU A 140 14.34 -25.33 -10.09
N LYS A 141 14.72 -26.00 -11.19
CA LYS A 141 14.10 -25.82 -12.51
C LYS A 141 12.87 -26.70 -12.70
N ASP A 142 12.65 -27.69 -11.83
CA ASP A 142 11.49 -28.55 -11.88
C ASP A 142 10.22 -27.76 -11.51
N GLN A 143 9.19 -27.81 -12.36
CA GLN A 143 7.95 -27.07 -12.17
C GLN A 143 7.19 -27.47 -10.89
N ASP A 144 7.26 -28.73 -10.48
CA ASP A 144 6.59 -29.20 -9.27
C ASP A 144 7.33 -28.72 -8.02
N VAL A 145 8.67 -28.64 -8.08
CA VAL A 145 9.47 -28.00 -7.03
C VAL A 145 9.15 -26.50 -6.94
N ILE A 146 9.06 -25.79 -8.07
CA ILE A 146 8.73 -24.35 -8.07
C ILE A 146 7.34 -24.11 -7.46
N ARG A 147 6.33 -24.94 -7.80
CA ARG A 147 5.00 -24.87 -7.18
C ARG A 147 5.03 -25.15 -5.68
N THR A 148 5.82 -26.13 -5.26
CA THR A 148 5.98 -26.46 -3.84
C THR A 148 6.62 -25.31 -3.07
N VAL A 149 7.67 -24.69 -3.62
CA VAL A 149 8.30 -23.49 -3.08
C VAL A 149 7.27 -22.35 -2.96
N LEU A 150 6.49 -22.11 -4.01
CA LEU A 150 5.45 -21.07 -3.99
C LEU A 150 4.44 -21.30 -2.86
N ASN A 151 3.91 -22.53 -2.73
CA ASN A 151 2.94 -22.86 -1.68
C ASN A 151 3.51 -22.70 -0.27
N ILE A 152 4.79 -23.07 -0.06
CA ILE A 152 5.47 -22.86 1.22
C ILE A 152 5.53 -21.37 1.57
N LEU A 153 5.90 -20.52 0.61
CA LEU A 153 5.97 -19.07 0.83
C LEU A 153 4.59 -18.48 1.12
N GLN A 154 3.54 -18.88 0.38
CA GLN A 154 2.17 -18.43 0.62
C GLN A 154 1.64 -18.85 2.00
N THR A 155 1.98 -20.06 2.45
CA THR A 155 1.69 -20.53 3.80
C THR A 155 2.39 -19.66 4.85
N ASN A 156 3.66 -19.33 4.64
CA ASN A 156 4.40 -18.42 5.51
C ASN A 156 3.79 -17.01 5.51
N THR A 157 3.33 -16.49 4.37
CA THR A 157 2.68 -15.17 4.27
C THR A 157 1.40 -15.13 5.09
N SER A 158 0.61 -16.20 5.04
CA SER A 158 -0.66 -16.35 5.78
C SER A 158 -0.42 -16.51 7.29
N ALA A 159 0.66 -17.17 7.69
CA ALA A 159 1.08 -17.21 9.09
C ALA A 159 1.61 -15.84 9.56
N ALA A 160 2.37 -15.12 8.72
CA ALA A 160 2.91 -13.81 9.04
C ALA A 160 1.82 -12.73 9.20
N SER A 161 0.76 -12.79 8.38
CA SER A 161 -0.35 -11.81 8.42
C SER A 161 -1.07 -11.80 9.77
N SER A 162 -1.23 -12.97 10.37
CA SER A 162 -1.95 -13.18 11.64
C SER A 162 -1.04 -13.05 12.87
N LEU A 163 0.20 -13.54 12.81
CA LEU A 163 1.11 -13.54 13.97
C LEU A 163 1.83 -12.20 14.23
N GLY A 164 2.00 -11.38 13.20
CA GLY A 164 2.75 -10.12 13.29
C GLY A 164 4.19 -10.33 13.80
N THR A 165 4.60 -9.56 14.81
CA THR A 165 5.96 -9.61 15.39
C THR A 165 6.37 -11.01 15.83
N TYR A 166 5.42 -11.82 16.29
CA TYR A 166 5.70 -13.16 16.80
C TYR A 166 6.11 -14.15 15.70
N PHE A 167 5.96 -13.78 14.43
CA PHE A 167 6.50 -14.54 13.30
C PHE A 167 8.03 -14.37 13.12
N PHE A 168 8.66 -13.42 13.82
CA PHE A 168 10.09 -13.11 13.68
C PHE A 168 11.03 -14.32 13.77
N PRO A 169 10.86 -15.29 14.70
CA PRO A 169 11.71 -16.48 14.74
C PRO A 169 11.63 -17.32 13.46
N GLN A 170 10.43 -17.44 12.88
CA GLN A 170 10.20 -18.22 11.66
C GLN A 170 10.77 -17.52 10.43
N ILE A 171 10.48 -16.23 10.22
CA ILE A 171 11.03 -15.54 9.04
C ILE A 171 12.56 -15.46 9.10
N SER A 172 13.14 -15.26 10.29
CA SER A 172 14.60 -15.28 10.48
C SER A 172 15.24 -16.61 10.10
N LEU A 173 14.54 -17.73 10.33
CA LEU A 173 15.01 -19.07 9.96
C LEU A 173 15.13 -19.24 8.44
N VAL A 174 14.16 -18.76 7.67
CA VAL A 174 14.08 -18.99 6.21
C VAL A 174 14.65 -17.85 5.36
N PHE A 175 14.88 -16.67 5.95
CA PHE A 175 15.15 -15.43 5.22
C PHE A 175 16.31 -15.49 4.22
N LEU A 176 17.49 -15.96 4.65
CA LEU A 176 18.68 -15.99 3.77
C LEU A 176 18.55 -17.02 2.64
N ASP A 177 17.92 -18.16 2.92
CA ASP A 177 17.62 -19.17 1.91
C ASP A 177 16.61 -18.63 0.91
N MET A 178 15.57 -17.91 1.37
CA MET A 178 14.60 -17.25 0.50
C MET A 178 15.27 -16.26 -0.45
N LEU A 179 16.21 -15.44 0.03
CA LEU A 179 16.94 -14.50 -0.82
C LEU A 179 17.84 -15.23 -1.84
N THR A 180 18.41 -16.38 -1.45
CA THR A 180 19.19 -17.22 -2.35
C THR A 180 18.31 -17.79 -3.47
N VAL A 181 17.14 -18.35 -3.12
CA VAL A 181 16.16 -18.85 -4.09
C VAL A 181 15.66 -17.73 -5.00
N TYR A 182 15.35 -16.55 -4.44
CA TYR A 182 14.95 -15.37 -5.20
C TYR A 182 16.00 -15.00 -6.27
N ARG A 183 17.28 -14.94 -5.89
CA ARG A 183 18.37 -14.63 -6.81
C ARG A 183 18.47 -15.67 -7.92
N MET A 184 18.44 -16.95 -7.57
CA MET A 184 18.54 -18.04 -8.54
C MET A 184 17.37 -18.02 -9.55
N TYR A 185 16.15 -17.79 -9.08
CA TYR A 185 14.99 -17.65 -9.97
C TYR A 185 15.06 -16.40 -10.82
N SER A 186 15.62 -15.31 -10.31
CA SER A 186 15.89 -14.14 -11.14
C SER A 186 16.86 -14.42 -12.28
N GLU A 187 17.97 -15.10 -12.00
CA GLU A 187 18.94 -15.50 -13.02
C GLU A 187 18.32 -16.43 -14.07
N LEU A 188 17.50 -17.41 -13.64
CA LEU A 188 16.78 -18.29 -14.55
C LEU A 188 15.77 -17.54 -15.43
N ILE A 189 15.05 -16.55 -14.89
CA ILE A 189 14.15 -15.69 -15.66
C ILE A 189 14.94 -14.93 -16.73
N SER A 190 16.03 -14.28 -16.33
CA SER A 190 16.86 -13.49 -17.25
C SER A 190 17.47 -14.34 -18.37
N ASN A 191 17.98 -15.52 -18.06
CA ASN A 191 18.48 -16.46 -19.06
C ASN A 191 17.36 -16.94 -20.00
N SER A 192 16.19 -17.29 -19.45
CA SER A 192 15.04 -17.73 -20.24
C SER A 192 14.55 -16.63 -21.20
N ILE A 193 14.57 -15.37 -20.77
CA ILE A 193 14.19 -14.23 -21.61
C ILE A 193 15.23 -13.96 -22.69
N ALA A 194 16.52 -14.04 -22.36
CA ALA A 194 17.60 -13.84 -23.33
C ALA A 194 17.60 -14.89 -24.45
N GLU A 195 17.28 -16.15 -24.11
CA GLU A 195 17.27 -17.28 -25.06
C GLU A 195 15.94 -17.44 -25.82
N GLY A 196 14.81 -17.12 -25.18
CA GLY A 196 13.47 -17.50 -25.66
C GLY A 196 12.77 -16.52 -26.62
N GLY A 197 13.44 -15.44 -27.03
CA GLY A 197 12.88 -14.45 -27.96
C GLY A 197 11.75 -13.57 -27.39
N PRO A 198 10.96 -12.86 -28.23
CA PRO A 198 10.09 -11.76 -27.82
C PRO A 198 8.94 -12.12 -26.85
N PHE A 199 8.58 -13.39 -26.74
CA PHE A 199 7.46 -13.86 -25.91
C PHE A 199 7.91 -14.70 -24.71
N ALA A 200 9.22 -14.83 -24.49
CA ALA A 200 9.78 -15.62 -23.39
C ALA A 200 9.24 -15.19 -22.01
N SER A 201 9.11 -13.87 -21.78
CA SER A 201 8.57 -13.30 -20.54
C SER A 201 7.12 -13.71 -20.25
N LYS A 202 6.38 -14.16 -21.27
CA LYS A 202 4.97 -14.55 -21.18
C LYS A 202 4.75 -16.05 -21.03
N THR A 203 5.81 -16.86 -21.09
CA THR A 203 5.72 -18.32 -20.93
C THR A 203 5.25 -18.70 -19.53
N SER A 204 4.57 -19.85 -19.41
CA SER A 204 4.08 -20.36 -18.12
C SER A 204 5.22 -20.59 -17.11
N PHE A 205 6.37 -21.06 -17.60
CA PHE A 205 7.56 -21.28 -16.79
C PHE A 205 8.10 -19.98 -16.17
N VAL A 206 8.32 -18.94 -16.99
CA VAL A 206 8.78 -17.63 -16.49
C VAL A 206 7.75 -17.02 -15.54
N LYS A 207 6.45 -17.10 -15.87
CA LYS A 207 5.38 -16.62 -14.97
C LYS A 207 5.41 -17.30 -13.61
N LEU A 208 5.66 -18.62 -13.57
CA LEU A 208 5.73 -19.38 -12.33
C LEU A 208 6.94 -18.98 -11.47
N LEU A 209 8.12 -18.82 -12.08
CA LEU A 209 9.31 -18.30 -11.40
C LEU A 209 9.07 -16.90 -10.82
N ARG A 210 8.42 -16.02 -11.61
CA ARG A 210 8.04 -14.67 -11.18
C ARG A 210 7.06 -14.70 -10.00
N SER A 211 6.11 -15.64 -9.98
CA SER A 211 5.20 -15.81 -8.84
C SER A 211 5.95 -16.11 -7.55
N VAL A 212 7.00 -16.94 -7.59
CA VAL A 212 7.84 -17.17 -6.41
C VAL A 212 8.58 -15.90 -5.99
N LYS A 213 9.18 -15.16 -6.93
CA LYS A 213 9.84 -13.88 -6.62
C LYS A 213 8.88 -12.90 -5.94
N ARG A 214 7.67 -12.74 -6.49
CA ARG A 214 6.64 -11.86 -5.92
C ARG A 214 6.22 -12.32 -4.53
N GLU A 215 5.99 -13.60 -4.33
CA GLU A 215 5.59 -14.12 -3.01
C GLU A 215 6.71 -13.97 -1.97
N THR A 216 7.98 -14.15 -2.33
CA THR A 216 9.12 -13.86 -1.44
C THR A 216 9.09 -12.41 -0.96
N LEU A 217 8.87 -11.46 -1.87
CA LEU A 217 8.80 -10.03 -1.53
C LEU A 217 7.58 -9.72 -0.67
N LYS A 218 6.42 -10.31 -1.02
CA LYS A 218 5.17 -10.16 -0.29
C LYS A 218 5.29 -10.70 1.14
N LEU A 219 5.90 -11.86 1.35
CA LEU A 219 6.14 -12.42 2.68
C LEU A 219 6.95 -11.45 3.56
N ILE A 220 8.04 -10.91 3.02
CA ILE A 220 8.88 -9.96 3.76
C ILE A 220 8.09 -8.67 4.04
N GLU A 221 7.35 -8.17 3.04
CA GLU A 221 6.52 -6.97 3.17
C GLU A 221 5.44 -7.14 4.25
N THR A 222 4.67 -8.24 4.20
CA THR A 222 3.63 -8.59 5.16
C THR A 222 4.19 -8.71 6.58
N PHE A 223 5.33 -9.38 6.76
CA PHE A 223 5.96 -9.46 8.07
C PHE A 223 6.35 -8.07 8.60
N ILE A 224 7.01 -7.24 7.79
CA ILE A 224 7.46 -5.91 8.22
C ILE A 224 6.27 -4.99 8.54
N ASP A 225 5.20 -5.07 7.75
CA ASP A 225 3.97 -4.32 7.98
C ASP A 225 3.32 -4.70 9.31
N LYS A 226 3.15 -6.00 9.57
CA LYS A 226 2.47 -6.54 10.76
C LYS A 226 3.33 -6.63 12.02
N ALA A 227 4.66 -6.55 11.90
CA ALA A 227 5.55 -6.49 13.05
C ALA A 227 5.38 -5.17 13.83
N GLU A 228 5.70 -5.17 15.11
CA GLU A 228 5.82 -3.96 15.91
C GLU A 228 6.92 -3.05 15.37
N ASP A 229 6.80 -1.74 15.58
CA ASP A 229 7.79 -0.76 15.15
C ASP A 229 9.07 -0.86 15.99
N GLN A 230 9.92 -1.82 15.62
CA GLN A 230 11.20 -2.08 16.26
C GLN A 230 12.33 -1.81 15.27
N SER A 231 12.96 -0.65 15.39
CA SER A 231 13.98 -0.15 14.45
C SER A 231 15.13 -1.12 14.11
N HIS A 232 15.46 -2.05 15.00
CA HIS A 232 16.50 -3.06 14.75
C HIS A 232 16.09 -4.10 13.69
N ILE A 233 14.79 -4.38 13.56
CA ILE A 233 14.26 -5.29 12.52
C ILE A 233 14.60 -4.72 11.14
N GLY A 234 14.30 -3.43 10.90
CA GLY A 234 14.68 -2.77 9.64
C GLY A 234 16.16 -2.90 9.31
N LYS A 235 17.05 -2.68 10.30
CA LYS A 235 18.51 -2.79 10.13
C LYS A 235 19.01 -4.21 9.87
N GLN A 236 18.28 -5.23 10.35
CA GLN A 236 18.63 -6.63 10.11
C GLN A 236 18.21 -7.10 8.71
N PHE A 237 17.04 -6.68 8.23
CA PHE A 237 16.47 -7.16 6.97
C PHE A 237 16.96 -6.39 5.74
N VAL A 238 17.17 -5.07 5.85
CA VAL A 238 17.48 -4.22 4.69
C VAL A 238 18.83 -4.53 4.04
N PRO A 239 19.97 -4.61 4.77
CA PRO A 239 21.27 -4.81 4.14
C PRO A 239 21.38 -6.10 3.31
N PRO A 240 20.87 -7.27 3.77
CA PRO A 240 20.87 -8.49 2.96
C PRO A 240 20.07 -8.40 1.64
N MET A 241 19.06 -7.53 1.55
CA MET A 241 18.25 -7.36 0.33
C MET A 241 18.86 -6.39 -0.70
N MET A 242 19.85 -5.60 -0.30
CA MET A 242 20.39 -4.50 -1.11
C MET A 242 20.99 -4.90 -2.45
N ASP A 243 21.56 -6.10 -2.59
CA ASP A 243 22.02 -6.59 -3.89
C ASP A 243 21.10 -7.67 -4.49
N PRO A 244 20.66 -8.70 -3.75
CA PRO A 244 19.82 -9.76 -4.31
C PRO A 244 18.45 -9.27 -4.79
N VAL A 245 17.92 -8.18 -4.22
CA VAL A 245 16.60 -7.62 -4.58
C VAL A 245 16.74 -6.32 -5.34
N LEU A 246 17.38 -5.29 -4.74
CA LEU A 246 17.50 -3.97 -5.39
C LEU A 246 18.47 -3.98 -6.57
N GLY A 247 19.66 -4.56 -6.38
CA GLY A 247 20.64 -4.70 -7.46
C GLY A 247 20.07 -5.52 -8.62
N ASP A 248 19.33 -6.58 -8.32
CA ASP A 248 18.60 -7.40 -9.29
C ASP A 248 17.56 -6.58 -10.07
N TYR A 249 16.71 -5.82 -9.39
CA TYR A 249 15.71 -4.95 -10.01
C TYR A 249 16.34 -3.96 -11.02
N ALA A 250 17.43 -3.31 -10.62
CA ALA A 250 18.13 -2.33 -11.44
C ALA A 250 18.70 -2.94 -12.73
N ARG A 251 19.30 -4.13 -12.63
CA ARG A 251 19.95 -4.83 -13.75
C ARG A 251 18.97 -5.51 -14.71
N ASN A 252 17.78 -5.86 -14.25
CA ASN A 252 16.80 -6.58 -15.04
C ASN A 252 16.14 -5.72 -16.12
N LEU A 253 15.68 -6.39 -17.19
CA LEU A 253 14.85 -5.79 -18.23
C LEU A 253 13.48 -5.38 -17.67
N PRO A 254 12.78 -4.40 -18.27
CA PRO A 254 11.46 -3.95 -17.82
C PRO A 254 10.46 -5.08 -17.50
N ASP A 255 10.35 -6.07 -18.38
CA ASP A 255 9.42 -7.20 -18.22
C ASP A 255 9.80 -8.19 -17.11
N ALA A 256 11.02 -8.11 -16.57
CA ALA A 256 11.53 -8.96 -15.49
C ALA A 256 11.60 -8.23 -14.13
N ARG A 257 11.24 -6.95 -14.08
CA ARG A 257 11.19 -6.16 -12.85
C ARG A 257 9.87 -6.40 -12.12
N GLU A 258 9.96 -6.83 -10.86
CA GLU A 258 8.77 -7.03 -10.01
C GLU A 258 8.38 -5.74 -9.30
N SER A 259 7.10 -5.38 -9.39
CA SER A 259 6.57 -4.13 -8.82
C SER A 259 6.61 -4.16 -7.29
N GLU A 260 6.54 -5.35 -6.69
CA GLU A 260 6.64 -5.62 -5.25
C GLU A 260 7.95 -5.16 -4.61
N VAL A 261 9.03 -4.99 -5.40
CA VAL A 261 10.27 -4.38 -4.87
C VAL A 261 9.98 -2.95 -4.41
N LEU A 262 9.18 -2.20 -5.18
CA LEU A 262 8.85 -0.82 -4.87
C LEU A 262 7.95 -0.71 -3.64
N SER A 263 6.93 -1.58 -3.51
CA SER A 263 6.05 -1.60 -2.33
C SER A 263 6.80 -2.03 -1.07
N LEU A 264 7.64 -3.06 -1.14
CA LEU A 264 8.45 -3.52 -0.01
C LEU A 264 9.29 -2.37 0.58
N PHE A 265 10.02 -1.63 -0.27
CA PHE A 265 10.83 -0.51 0.22
C PHE A 265 9.99 0.69 0.67
N ALA A 266 8.80 0.90 0.10
CA ALA A 266 7.87 1.90 0.60
C ALA A 266 7.38 1.55 2.02
N THR A 267 6.98 0.30 2.24
CA THR A 267 6.54 -0.24 3.54
C THR A 267 7.65 -0.14 4.58
N ILE A 268 8.90 -0.51 4.22
CA ILE A 268 10.07 -0.38 5.09
C ILE A 268 10.30 1.08 5.51
N ILE A 269 10.23 2.03 4.57
CA ILE A 269 10.44 3.46 4.85
C ILE A 269 9.30 4.03 5.69
N ASN A 270 8.04 3.68 5.40
CA ASN A 270 6.90 4.11 6.21
C ASN A 270 6.99 3.59 7.65
N LYS A 271 7.44 2.34 7.82
CA LYS A 271 7.60 1.71 9.13
C LYS A 271 8.71 2.37 9.94
N TYR A 272 9.93 2.39 9.41
CA TYR A 272 11.12 2.76 10.17
C TYR A 272 11.61 4.21 9.95
N LYS A 273 10.96 4.94 9.04
CA LYS A 273 11.11 6.39 8.83
C LYS A 273 12.58 6.81 8.68
N ILE A 274 13.01 7.80 9.47
CA ILE A 274 14.35 8.39 9.41
C ILE A 274 15.48 7.37 9.66
N VAL A 275 15.19 6.22 10.29
CA VAL A 275 16.19 5.15 10.47
C VAL A 275 16.66 4.61 9.12
N MET A 276 15.83 4.68 8.08
CA MET A 276 16.16 4.21 6.73
C MET A 276 16.96 5.24 5.91
N MET A 277 17.20 6.44 6.43
CA MET A 277 17.82 7.54 5.71
C MET A 277 19.17 7.17 5.08
N GLU A 278 20.00 6.36 5.76
CA GLU A 278 21.30 5.91 5.23
C GLU A 278 21.18 5.01 3.99
N TYR A 279 20.03 4.35 3.80
CA TYR A 279 19.76 3.40 2.73
C TYR A 279 19.05 4.04 1.52
N VAL A 280 18.35 5.15 1.74
CA VAL A 280 17.53 5.81 0.70
C VAL A 280 18.31 6.17 -0.57
N PRO A 281 19.54 6.73 -0.52
CA PRO A 281 20.27 7.06 -1.75
C PRO A 281 20.48 5.85 -2.67
N ARG A 282 20.81 4.69 -2.10
CA ARG A 282 21.02 3.45 -2.86
C ARG A 282 19.70 2.85 -3.37
N ILE A 283 18.63 2.93 -2.58
CA ILE A 283 17.28 2.54 -3.03
C ILE A 283 16.88 3.39 -4.24
N PHE A 284 17.02 4.71 -4.12
CA PHE A 284 16.65 5.67 -5.16
C PHE A 284 17.46 5.45 -6.44
N GLU A 285 18.79 5.29 -6.35
CA GLU A 285 19.66 4.99 -7.48
C GLU A 285 19.24 3.71 -8.24
N ALA A 286 18.90 2.65 -7.49
CA ALA A 286 18.54 1.36 -8.08
C ALA A 286 17.19 1.39 -8.83
N VAL A 287 16.20 2.15 -8.33
CA VAL A 287 14.82 2.03 -8.81
C VAL A 287 14.31 3.25 -9.56
N PHE A 288 14.86 4.45 -9.34
CA PHE A 288 14.22 5.69 -9.79
C PHE A 288 14.17 5.80 -11.32
N GLN A 289 15.34 5.97 -11.95
CA GLN A 289 15.45 6.23 -13.38
C GLN A 289 14.87 5.09 -14.21
N CYS A 290 15.23 3.85 -13.84
CA CYS A 290 14.88 2.68 -14.61
C CYS A 290 13.37 2.39 -14.58
N THR A 291 12.68 2.74 -13.48
CA THR A 291 11.21 2.64 -13.39
C THR A 291 10.54 3.83 -14.08
N LEU A 292 11.07 5.04 -13.94
CA LEU A 292 10.53 6.23 -14.58
C LEU A 292 10.47 6.06 -16.11
N GLU A 293 11.54 5.51 -16.71
CA GLU A 293 11.59 5.17 -18.14
C GLU A 293 10.59 4.10 -18.57
N MET A 294 10.14 3.23 -17.66
CA MET A 294 9.09 2.25 -17.96
C MET A 294 7.72 2.91 -17.97
N ILE A 295 7.41 3.68 -16.92
CA ILE A 295 6.04 4.12 -16.67
C ILE A 295 5.62 5.35 -17.48
N THR A 296 6.58 6.14 -17.97
CA THR A 296 6.31 7.39 -18.71
C THR A 296 6.17 7.22 -20.23
N LYS A 297 6.39 6.01 -20.76
CA LYS A 297 6.29 5.74 -22.21
C LYS A 297 4.86 5.89 -22.74
N ASN A 298 3.88 5.49 -21.94
CA ASN A 298 2.46 5.59 -22.23
C ASN A 298 1.67 5.54 -20.90
N PHE A 299 0.34 5.63 -20.98
CA PHE A 299 -0.56 5.62 -19.82
C PHE A 299 -1.20 4.24 -19.56
N GLU A 300 -0.84 3.18 -20.28
CA GLU A 300 -1.49 1.85 -20.20
C GLU A 300 -0.59 0.78 -19.57
N ASP A 301 0.70 0.76 -19.90
CA ASP A 301 1.62 -0.29 -19.47
C ASP A 301 2.11 -0.16 -18.01
N TYR A 302 2.35 -1.28 -17.34
CA TYR A 302 2.90 -1.32 -15.97
C TYR A 302 2.11 -0.50 -14.91
N PRO A 303 0.77 -0.66 -14.80
CA PRO A 303 -0.04 0.08 -13.83
C PRO A 303 0.38 -0.16 -12.38
N GLU A 304 0.78 -1.38 -12.02
CA GLU A 304 1.27 -1.70 -10.68
C GLU A 304 2.58 -0.98 -10.36
N HIS A 305 3.52 -0.94 -11.32
CA HIS A 305 4.79 -0.22 -11.13
C HIS A 305 4.55 1.28 -10.91
N ARG A 306 3.61 1.89 -11.64
CA ARG A 306 3.23 3.30 -11.43
C ARG A 306 2.78 3.55 -9.99
N LEU A 307 1.79 2.78 -9.54
CA LEU A 307 1.21 2.96 -8.20
C LEU A 307 2.27 2.79 -7.11
N LYS A 308 3.06 1.71 -7.18
CA LYS A 308 4.08 1.40 -6.17
C LYS A 308 5.29 2.33 -6.26
N PHE A 309 5.64 2.84 -7.45
CA PHE A 309 6.68 3.84 -7.63
C PHE A 309 6.35 5.15 -6.92
N PHE A 310 5.14 5.69 -7.14
CA PHE A 310 4.72 6.92 -6.46
C PHE A 310 4.48 6.70 -4.97
N SER A 311 4.07 5.51 -4.56
CA SER A 311 4.00 5.15 -3.14
C SER A 311 5.38 5.19 -2.47
N LEU A 312 6.42 4.66 -3.13
CA LEU A 312 7.80 4.73 -2.66
C LEU A 312 8.33 6.17 -2.63
N LEU A 313 8.12 6.94 -3.70
CA LEU A 313 8.53 8.35 -3.72
C LEU A 313 7.84 9.15 -2.63
N ARG A 314 6.56 8.86 -2.36
CA ARG A 314 5.83 9.47 -1.25
C ARG A 314 6.45 9.11 0.08
N ALA A 315 6.69 7.83 0.37
CA ALA A 315 7.35 7.41 1.61
C ALA A 315 8.71 8.12 1.83
N ILE A 316 9.51 8.26 0.77
CA ILE A 316 10.78 9.00 0.81
C ILE A 316 10.53 10.49 1.10
N GLY A 317 9.59 11.12 0.40
CA GLY A 317 9.24 12.53 0.58
C GLY A 317 8.71 12.85 1.97
N THR A 318 7.90 11.97 2.55
CA THR A 318 7.30 12.14 3.88
C THR A 318 8.33 11.94 5.00
N HIS A 319 9.14 10.87 4.94
CA HIS A 319 9.94 10.43 6.09
C HIS A 319 11.44 10.65 5.95
N CYS A 320 11.93 10.80 4.71
CA CYS A 320 13.35 10.90 4.38
C CYS A 320 13.61 12.09 3.45
N PHE A 321 12.91 13.22 3.65
CA PHE A 321 13.03 14.43 2.83
C PHE A 321 14.47 14.92 2.64
N GLN A 322 15.32 14.72 3.66
CA GLN A 322 16.76 15.04 3.59
C GLN A 322 17.48 14.33 2.42
N ALA A 323 17.00 13.17 1.99
CA ALA A 323 17.53 12.49 0.79
C ALA A 323 17.21 13.26 -0.49
N LEU A 324 16.01 13.85 -0.58
CA LEU A 324 15.56 14.55 -1.76
C LEU A 324 16.26 15.91 -1.93
N ILE A 325 16.57 16.60 -0.84
CA ILE A 325 17.30 17.89 -0.92
C ILE A 325 18.78 17.70 -1.28
N GLN A 326 19.33 16.51 -1.05
CA GLN A 326 20.71 16.17 -1.43
C GLN A 326 20.84 15.77 -2.91
N LEU A 327 19.72 15.64 -3.63
CA LEU A 327 19.73 15.36 -5.06
C LEU A 327 20.34 16.52 -5.85
N SER A 328 21.00 16.20 -6.96
CA SER A 328 21.41 17.22 -7.92
C SER A 328 20.19 17.92 -8.53
N SER A 329 20.37 19.15 -9.04
CA SER A 329 19.28 19.90 -9.68
C SER A 329 18.62 19.13 -10.84
N GLN A 330 19.39 18.30 -11.56
CA GLN A 330 18.87 17.46 -12.64
C GLN A 330 17.98 16.33 -12.11
N GLN A 331 18.39 15.65 -11.04
CA GLN A 331 17.60 14.60 -10.41
C GLN A 331 16.33 15.16 -9.75
N LEU A 332 16.43 16.29 -9.05
CA LEU A 332 15.26 16.95 -8.47
C LEU A 332 14.27 17.38 -9.56
N LYS A 333 14.77 17.85 -10.72
CA LYS A 333 13.90 18.14 -11.87
C LYS A 333 13.15 16.90 -12.33
N LEU A 334 13.81 15.75 -12.46
CA LEU A 334 13.14 14.50 -12.84
C LEU A 334 12.08 14.07 -11.82
N VAL A 335 12.33 14.28 -10.52
CA VAL A 335 11.33 14.06 -9.46
C VAL A 335 10.12 14.97 -9.68
N MET A 336 10.32 16.27 -9.87
CA MET A 336 9.23 17.21 -10.10
C MET A 336 8.46 16.91 -11.40
N ASP A 337 9.15 16.60 -12.49
CA ASP A 337 8.53 16.19 -13.76
C ASP A 337 7.70 14.91 -13.58
N SER A 338 8.18 13.94 -12.79
CA SER A 338 7.44 12.70 -12.51
C SER A 338 6.17 12.96 -11.69
N ILE A 339 6.20 13.90 -10.75
CA ILE A 339 5.04 14.31 -9.95
C ILE A 339 4.00 15.00 -10.83
N ILE A 340 4.44 15.89 -11.72
CA ILE A 340 3.57 16.54 -12.72
C ILE A 340 2.91 15.51 -13.63
N TRP A 341 3.67 14.54 -14.09
CA TRP A 341 3.13 13.43 -14.87
C TRP A 341 2.09 12.62 -14.07
N ALA A 342 2.34 12.37 -12.78
CA ALA A 342 1.43 11.61 -11.92
C ALA A 342 0.08 12.30 -11.73
N PHE A 343 0.07 13.59 -11.36
CA PHE A 343 -1.21 14.28 -11.13
C PHE A 343 -1.98 14.63 -12.41
N ARG A 344 -1.33 14.54 -13.59
CA ARG A 344 -1.99 14.59 -14.90
C ARG A 344 -2.58 13.24 -15.32
N HIS A 345 -2.33 12.17 -14.59
CA HIS A 345 -2.81 10.83 -14.93
C HIS A 345 -4.34 10.72 -14.83
N THR A 346 -4.96 9.92 -15.69
CA THR A 346 -6.41 9.69 -15.69
C THR A 346 -6.85 8.71 -14.60
N GLU A 347 -6.01 7.75 -14.24
CA GLU A 347 -6.22 6.90 -13.06
C GLU A 347 -6.14 7.72 -11.77
N ARG A 348 -7.27 7.75 -11.06
CA ARG A 348 -7.47 8.50 -9.82
C ARG A 348 -6.41 8.24 -8.76
N ASN A 349 -6.07 6.99 -8.48
CA ASN A 349 -5.13 6.64 -7.40
C ASN A 349 -3.72 7.19 -7.65
N ILE A 350 -3.26 7.17 -8.91
CA ILE A 350 -1.96 7.73 -9.30
C ILE A 350 -2.00 9.25 -9.15
N ALA A 351 -3.06 9.89 -9.65
CA ALA A 351 -3.20 11.34 -9.59
C ALA A 351 -3.26 11.86 -8.15
N GLU A 352 -4.07 11.22 -7.29
CA GLU A 352 -4.16 11.56 -5.87
C GLU A 352 -2.83 11.34 -5.14
N THR A 353 -2.11 10.25 -5.42
CA THR A 353 -0.78 10.00 -4.83
C THR A 353 0.22 11.09 -5.25
N GLY A 354 0.21 11.48 -6.53
CA GLY A 354 1.04 12.57 -7.06
C GLY A 354 0.77 13.92 -6.39
N LEU A 355 -0.51 14.28 -6.21
CA LEU A 355 -0.90 15.53 -5.55
C LEU A 355 -0.56 15.53 -4.04
N ASN A 356 -0.74 14.41 -3.35
CA ASN A 356 -0.35 14.29 -1.95
C ASN A 356 1.16 14.43 -1.79
N LEU A 357 1.95 13.75 -2.63
CA LEU A 357 3.40 13.87 -2.66
C LEU A 357 3.82 15.32 -2.93
N LEU A 358 3.21 15.99 -3.92
CA LEU A 358 3.48 17.39 -4.20
C LEU A 358 3.24 18.26 -2.96
N LEU A 359 2.08 18.14 -2.33
CA LEU A 359 1.72 18.94 -1.15
C LEU A 359 2.68 18.70 0.02
N GLU A 360 3.14 17.47 0.23
CA GLU A 360 4.15 17.14 1.23
C GLU A 360 5.50 17.79 0.92
N LEU A 361 5.97 17.72 -0.34
CA LEU A 361 7.20 18.39 -0.75
C LEU A 361 7.10 19.90 -0.58
N LEU A 362 5.97 20.51 -0.96
CA LEU A 362 5.76 21.95 -0.78
C LEU A 362 5.90 22.35 0.70
N LYS A 363 5.26 21.61 1.61
CA LYS A 363 5.37 21.88 3.05
C LYS A 363 6.80 21.69 3.56
N ASN A 364 7.49 20.65 3.11
CA ASN A 364 8.87 20.38 3.52
C ASN A 364 9.86 21.42 2.98
N PHE A 365 9.71 21.86 1.73
CA PHE A 365 10.57 22.90 1.16
C PHE A 365 10.35 24.26 1.81
N GLN A 366 9.12 24.60 2.18
CA GLN A 366 8.79 25.86 2.86
C GLN A 366 9.61 26.06 4.15
N VAL A 367 9.90 24.99 4.89
CA VAL A 367 10.68 25.04 6.15
C VAL A 367 12.16 24.73 5.96
N SER A 368 12.62 24.48 4.73
CA SER A 368 14.00 24.12 4.44
C SER A 368 14.86 25.34 4.06
N GLU A 369 16.18 25.20 4.18
CA GLU A 369 17.15 26.23 3.74
C GLU A 369 17.11 26.50 2.23
N PHE A 370 16.54 25.57 1.44
CA PHE A 370 16.40 25.67 0.00
C PHE A 370 15.07 26.29 -0.45
N CYS A 371 14.26 26.83 0.47
CA CYS A 371 12.94 27.39 0.20
C CYS A 371 12.94 28.37 -1.00
N ASN A 372 13.72 29.44 -0.94
CA ASN A 372 13.79 30.44 -2.02
C ASN A 372 14.24 29.83 -3.35
N GLN A 373 15.28 28.99 -3.34
CA GLN A 373 15.80 28.35 -4.55
C GLN A 373 14.76 27.44 -5.22
N PHE A 374 14.08 26.62 -4.41
CA PHE A 374 13.05 25.70 -4.88
C PHE A 374 11.88 26.47 -5.51
N TYR A 375 11.32 27.44 -4.79
CA TYR A 375 10.15 28.18 -5.27
C TYR A 375 10.46 29.11 -6.44
N ARG A 376 11.66 29.72 -6.48
CA ARG A 376 12.10 30.46 -7.67
C ARG A 376 12.13 29.59 -8.93
N THR A 377 12.41 28.30 -8.78
CA THR A 377 12.51 27.36 -9.91
C THR A 377 11.14 26.79 -10.30
N TYR A 378 10.33 26.38 -9.31
CA TYR A 378 9.16 25.53 -9.56
C TYR A 378 7.80 26.18 -9.28
N PHE A 379 7.72 27.33 -8.59
CA PHE A 379 6.44 27.92 -8.17
C PHE A 379 5.48 28.13 -9.34
N LEU A 380 5.93 28.86 -10.38
CA LEU A 380 5.09 29.20 -11.53
C LEU A 380 4.70 27.96 -12.34
N THR A 381 5.64 27.02 -12.49
CA THR A 381 5.37 25.75 -13.15
C THR A 381 4.29 24.96 -12.40
N ILE A 382 4.40 24.84 -11.07
CA ILE A 382 3.39 24.13 -10.28
C ILE A 382 2.03 24.82 -10.38
N GLU A 383 1.98 26.15 -10.24
CA GLU A 383 0.74 26.92 -10.39
C GLU A 383 0.08 26.68 -11.76
N GLN A 384 0.86 26.82 -12.85
CA GLN A 384 0.39 26.60 -14.21
C GLN A 384 -0.16 25.20 -14.41
N GLU A 385 0.58 24.19 -13.97
CA GLU A 385 0.23 22.78 -14.14
C GLU A 385 -1.00 22.40 -13.33
N ILE A 386 -1.15 22.92 -12.11
CA ILE A 386 -2.33 22.67 -11.28
C ILE A 386 -3.56 23.34 -11.87
N PHE A 387 -3.47 24.59 -12.35
CA PHE A 387 -4.59 25.20 -13.06
C PHE A 387 -4.96 24.41 -14.33
N ALA A 388 -3.98 24.00 -15.14
CA ALA A 388 -4.25 23.24 -16.35
C ALA A 388 -5.06 21.96 -16.07
N VAL A 389 -4.70 21.21 -15.03
CA VAL A 389 -5.40 19.98 -14.64
C VAL A 389 -6.73 20.27 -13.95
N LEU A 390 -6.80 21.29 -13.10
CA LEU A 390 -8.02 21.71 -12.43
C LEU A 390 -9.13 22.12 -13.42
N THR A 391 -8.73 22.64 -14.58
CA THR A 391 -9.62 23.05 -15.67
C THR A 391 -9.89 21.93 -16.68
N ASP A 392 -9.27 20.76 -16.51
CA ASP A 392 -9.58 19.57 -17.31
C ASP A 392 -10.74 18.79 -16.66
N THR A 393 -11.73 18.45 -17.48
CA THR A 393 -12.92 17.73 -17.05
C THR A 393 -12.66 16.26 -16.67
N PHE A 394 -11.49 15.70 -17.01
CA PHE A 394 -11.10 14.35 -16.62
C PHE A 394 -10.56 14.24 -15.18
N HIS A 395 -10.16 15.35 -14.55
CA HIS A 395 -9.46 15.34 -13.26
C HIS A 395 -10.30 15.87 -12.09
N LYS A 396 -11.62 15.98 -12.26
CA LYS A 396 -12.55 16.39 -11.20
C LYS A 396 -12.39 15.64 -9.87
N PRO A 397 -12.10 14.32 -9.84
CA PRO A 397 -11.90 13.60 -8.58
C PRO A 397 -10.75 14.18 -7.71
N GLY A 398 -9.75 14.81 -8.32
CA GLY A 398 -8.62 15.44 -7.65
C GLY A 398 -8.88 16.85 -7.11
N PHE A 399 -10.08 17.42 -7.31
CA PHE A 399 -10.42 18.82 -7.04
C PHE A 399 -9.95 19.30 -5.66
N LYS A 400 -10.24 18.54 -4.60
CA LYS A 400 -9.82 18.87 -3.23
C LYS A 400 -8.31 19.10 -3.12
N LEU A 401 -7.51 18.20 -3.67
CA LEU A 401 -6.06 18.26 -3.56
C LEU A 401 -5.47 19.37 -4.44
N HIS A 402 -6.02 19.62 -5.63
CA HIS A 402 -5.63 20.77 -6.46
C HIS A 402 -5.86 22.10 -5.73
N VAL A 403 -7.02 22.25 -5.09
CA VAL A 403 -7.36 23.44 -4.28
C VAL A 403 -6.37 23.60 -3.13
N LEU A 404 -6.03 22.53 -2.41
CA LEU A 404 -5.06 22.58 -1.31
C LEU A 404 -3.67 23.00 -1.79
N VAL A 405 -3.22 22.52 -2.96
CA VAL A 405 -1.94 22.93 -3.54
C VAL A 405 -1.95 24.42 -3.90
N LEU A 406 -3.01 24.91 -4.57
CA LEU A 406 -3.12 26.33 -4.91
C LEU A 406 -3.19 27.22 -3.66
N GLN A 407 -3.96 26.78 -2.65
CA GLN A 407 -4.06 27.50 -1.38
C GLN A 407 -2.68 27.61 -0.71
N HIS A 408 -1.92 26.51 -0.67
CA HIS A 408 -0.55 26.51 -0.14
C HIS A 408 0.32 27.55 -0.86
N LEU A 409 0.31 27.57 -2.20
CA LEU A 409 1.09 28.53 -2.98
C LEU A 409 0.69 29.99 -2.70
N PHE A 410 -0.61 30.30 -2.64
CA PHE A 410 -1.06 31.68 -2.42
C PHE A 410 -0.89 32.16 -0.99
N CYS A 411 -0.93 31.27 0.02
CA CYS A 411 -0.54 31.61 1.40
C CYS A 411 0.98 31.77 1.54
N LEU A 412 1.77 31.07 0.73
CA LEU A 412 3.22 31.16 0.81
C LEU A 412 3.74 32.56 0.43
N VAL A 413 3.16 33.20 -0.58
CA VAL A 413 3.67 34.48 -1.12
C VAL A 413 3.55 35.67 -0.18
N ASP A 414 2.76 35.58 0.90
CA ASP A 414 2.67 36.59 1.96
C ASP A 414 3.04 36.07 3.35
N SER A 415 3.42 34.79 3.47
CA SER A 415 3.84 34.18 4.75
C SER A 415 5.13 34.76 5.34
N GLY A 416 5.91 35.49 4.55
CA GLY A 416 7.26 35.94 4.89
C GLY A 416 8.36 34.88 4.69
N ALA A 417 8.01 33.65 4.31
CA ALA A 417 8.99 32.58 4.04
C ALA A 417 9.80 32.84 2.75
N LEU A 418 9.18 33.45 1.73
CA LEU A 418 9.85 33.83 0.49
C LEU A 418 10.45 35.23 0.62
N THR A 419 11.77 35.30 0.72
CA THR A 419 12.54 36.54 0.86
C THR A 419 13.14 37.01 -0.46
N GLU A 420 13.21 36.14 -1.47
CA GLU A 420 13.72 36.44 -2.80
C GLU A 420 12.57 36.61 -3.82
N PRO A 421 12.78 37.39 -4.90
CA PRO A 421 11.80 37.53 -5.96
C PRO A 421 11.62 36.23 -6.75
N LEU A 422 10.36 35.88 -7.02
CA LEU A 422 9.98 34.73 -7.87
C LEU A 422 10.16 34.99 -9.37
N TRP A 423 10.48 36.22 -9.77
CA TRP A 423 10.68 36.64 -11.16
C TRP A 423 12.13 36.99 -11.44
N ASP A 424 12.50 36.97 -12.72
CA ASP A 424 13.77 37.53 -13.14
C ASP A 424 13.69 39.07 -13.18
N THR A 425 14.33 39.73 -12.21
CA THR A 425 14.36 41.19 -12.09
C THR A 425 14.98 41.89 -13.30
N SER A 426 15.73 41.19 -14.15
CA SER A 426 16.33 41.76 -15.36
C SER A 426 15.36 41.83 -16.55
N THR A 427 14.26 41.07 -16.50
CA THR A 427 13.35 40.90 -17.65
C THR A 427 12.11 41.80 -17.58
N VAL A 428 11.81 42.38 -16.43
CA VAL A 428 10.57 43.15 -16.21
C VAL A 428 10.84 44.66 -16.29
N PRO A 429 10.14 45.42 -17.17
CA PRO A 429 10.36 46.86 -17.35
C PRO A 429 10.08 47.70 -16.09
N TYR A 430 9.16 47.24 -15.24
CA TYR A 430 8.81 47.87 -13.97
C TYR A 430 8.87 46.80 -12.87
N PRO A 431 9.69 46.98 -11.82
CA PRO A 431 9.83 45.97 -10.78
C PRO A 431 8.55 45.82 -9.96
N TYR A 432 8.11 44.58 -9.74
CA TYR A 432 7.06 44.28 -8.77
C TYR A 432 7.53 44.61 -7.35
N SER A 433 6.62 45.08 -6.50
CA SER A 433 6.95 45.46 -5.12
C SER A 433 7.14 44.26 -4.19
N ASN A 434 6.48 43.13 -4.47
CA ASN A 434 6.58 41.90 -3.72
C ASN A 434 6.07 40.70 -4.55
N ASN A 435 6.29 39.49 -4.03
CA ASN A 435 5.86 38.24 -4.65
C ASN A 435 4.34 38.16 -4.81
N THR A 436 3.55 38.73 -3.89
CA THR A 436 2.08 38.73 -3.98
C THR A 436 1.58 39.47 -5.24
N MET A 437 2.14 40.64 -5.53
CA MET A 437 1.78 41.43 -6.72
C MET A 437 2.19 40.74 -8.01
N PHE A 438 3.38 40.14 -8.02
CA PHE A 438 3.88 39.39 -9.17
C PHE A 438 2.98 38.19 -9.49
N VAL A 439 2.74 37.33 -8.49
CA VAL A 439 1.94 36.12 -8.68
C VAL A 439 0.51 36.49 -9.09
N ARG A 440 -0.12 37.51 -8.47
CA ARG A 440 -1.45 37.97 -8.87
C ARG A 440 -1.52 38.35 -10.36
N ASP A 441 -0.56 39.13 -10.84
CA ASP A 441 -0.52 39.54 -12.26
C ASP A 441 -0.24 38.35 -13.18
N TYR A 442 0.65 37.43 -12.76
CA TYR A 442 0.90 36.18 -13.48
C TYR A 442 -0.36 35.31 -13.59
N THR A 443 -1.07 35.07 -12.48
CA THR A 443 -2.30 34.26 -12.46
C THR A 443 -3.38 34.86 -13.37
N ILE A 444 -3.56 36.18 -13.37
CA ILE A 444 -4.52 36.86 -14.26
C ILE A 444 -4.16 36.63 -15.72
N LYS A 445 -2.87 36.76 -16.09
CA LYS A 445 -2.40 36.53 -17.47
C LYS A 445 -2.54 35.07 -17.88
N LEU A 446 -2.19 34.15 -17.00
CA LEU A 446 -2.31 32.70 -17.21
C LEU A 446 -3.78 32.34 -17.52
N LEU A 447 -4.71 32.67 -16.61
CA LEU A 447 -6.13 32.37 -16.80
C LEU A 447 -6.74 33.14 -17.97
N GLY A 448 -6.29 34.37 -18.24
CA GLY A 448 -6.69 35.14 -19.42
C GLY A 448 -6.37 34.43 -20.74
N SER A 449 -5.23 33.74 -20.79
CA SER A 449 -4.84 32.94 -21.95
C SER A 449 -5.61 31.62 -22.05
N SER A 450 -5.91 30.97 -20.92
CA SER A 450 -6.63 29.69 -20.88
C SER A 450 -8.13 29.83 -21.09
N PHE A 451 -8.73 30.97 -20.71
CA PHE A 451 -10.16 31.23 -20.79
C PHE A 451 -10.50 32.45 -21.68
N PRO A 452 -10.31 32.35 -23.00
CA PRO A 452 -10.52 33.48 -23.92
C PRO A 452 -11.98 33.96 -23.98
N ASN A 453 -12.93 33.16 -23.46
CA ASN A 453 -14.35 33.50 -23.38
C ASN A 453 -14.73 34.34 -22.15
N MET A 454 -13.84 34.47 -21.17
CA MET A 454 -14.05 35.29 -19.98
C MET A 454 -13.40 36.66 -20.17
N SER A 455 -14.07 37.71 -19.69
CA SER A 455 -13.52 39.06 -19.71
C SER A 455 -12.35 39.19 -18.73
N VAL A 456 -11.43 40.11 -19.04
CA VAL A 456 -10.31 40.45 -18.13
C VAL A 456 -10.82 40.88 -16.75
N ALA A 457 -11.99 41.54 -16.69
CA ALA A 457 -12.60 41.98 -15.44
C ALA A 457 -13.07 40.79 -14.57
N GLU A 458 -13.72 39.79 -15.18
CA GLU A 458 -14.17 38.57 -14.49
C GLU A 458 -12.98 37.78 -13.93
N ILE A 459 -11.92 37.60 -14.74
CA ILE A 459 -10.70 36.90 -14.32
C ILE A 459 -9.99 37.66 -13.20
N THR A 460 -9.90 38.99 -13.32
CA THR A 460 -9.31 39.84 -12.27
C THR A 460 -10.09 39.74 -10.97
N HIS A 461 -11.42 39.73 -11.03
CA HIS A 461 -12.28 39.56 -9.86
C HIS A 461 -12.09 38.18 -9.23
N PHE A 462 -12.05 37.12 -10.04
CA PHE A 462 -11.78 35.76 -9.58
C PHE A 462 -10.43 35.68 -8.84
N VAL A 463 -9.33 36.10 -9.48
CA VAL A 463 -8.00 36.05 -8.86
C VAL A 463 -7.94 36.90 -7.59
N THR A 464 -8.59 38.06 -7.56
CA THR A 464 -8.66 38.90 -6.35
C THR A 464 -9.33 38.14 -5.20
N GLY A 465 -10.48 37.50 -5.46
CA GLY A 465 -11.17 36.68 -4.46
C GLY A 465 -10.35 35.48 -3.96
N LEU A 466 -9.49 34.87 -4.80
CA LEU A 466 -8.55 33.83 -4.34
C LEU A 466 -7.58 34.37 -3.29
N PHE A 467 -7.01 35.56 -3.50
CA PHE A 467 -6.09 36.17 -2.54
C PHE A 467 -6.78 36.64 -1.25
N GLU A 468 -8.06 37.02 -1.31
CA GLU A 468 -8.85 37.43 -0.14
C GLU A 468 -9.28 36.22 0.70
N SER A 469 -9.60 35.10 0.06
CA SER A 469 -10.11 33.89 0.71
C SER A 469 -9.02 32.86 1.08
N LYS A 470 -7.75 33.04 0.68
CA LYS A 470 -6.68 32.04 0.88
C LYS A 470 -6.49 31.54 2.32
N ASN A 471 -6.82 32.34 3.33
CA ASN A 471 -6.73 31.94 4.75
C ASN A 471 -8.00 31.24 5.27
N ASP A 472 -9.00 31.07 4.41
CA ASP A 472 -10.29 30.44 4.69
C ASP A 472 -10.52 29.27 3.70
N PRO A 473 -10.07 28.04 4.04
CA PRO A 473 -10.11 26.90 3.11
C PRO A 473 -11.49 26.60 2.53
N PRO A 474 -12.60 26.60 3.30
CA PRO A 474 -13.94 26.43 2.74
C PRO A 474 -14.28 27.48 1.68
N ASN A 475 -14.05 28.77 1.97
CA ASN A 475 -14.39 29.84 1.03
C ASN A 475 -13.47 29.86 -0.19
N PHE A 476 -12.17 29.59 -0.01
CA PHE A 476 -11.22 29.46 -1.11
C PHE A 476 -11.62 28.33 -2.07
N LYS A 477 -12.00 27.16 -1.52
CA LYS A 477 -12.50 26.03 -2.30
C LYS A 477 -13.77 26.38 -3.06
N ASN A 478 -14.74 27.00 -2.39
CA ASN A 478 -16.00 27.40 -3.02
C ASN A 478 -15.78 28.40 -4.16
N HIS A 479 -14.90 29.37 -3.97
CA HIS A 479 -14.58 30.36 -4.99
C HIS A 479 -13.98 29.74 -6.26
N ILE A 480 -13.08 28.77 -6.11
CA ILE A 480 -12.57 27.98 -7.25
C ILE A 480 -13.69 27.16 -7.90
N ARG A 481 -14.54 26.50 -7.09
CA ARG A 481 -15.66 25.70 -7.61
C ARG A 481 -16.61 26.54 -8.47
N ASP A 482 -16.98 27.72 -7.97
CA ASP A 482 -17.90 28.63 -8.66
C ASP A 482 -17.29 29.11 -9.99
N PHE A 483 -16.00 29.42 -10.01
CA PHE A 483 -15.28 29.75 -11.25
C PHE A 483 -15.30 28.60 -12.26
N LEU A 484 -15.03 27.37 -11.81
CA LEU A 484 -15.11 26.19 -12.68
C LEU A 484 -16.51 26.03 -13.25
N VAL A 485 -17.56 26.07 -12.41
CA VAL A 485 -18.95 25.91 -12.86
C VAL A 485 -19.38 27.02 -13.83
N GLN A 486 -18.90 28.25 -13.65
CA GLN A 486 -19.15 29.36 -14.56
C GLN A 486 -18.42 29.21 -15.90
N SER A 487 -17.35 28.41 -15.95
CA SER A 487 -16.68 28.09 -17.21
C SER A 487 -17.59 27.24 -18.11
N LYS A 488 -17.60 27.56 -19.41
CA LYS A 488 -18.46 26.86 -20.39
C LYS A 488 -18.27 25.35 -20.38
N GLU A 489 -17.03 24.90 -20.17
CA GLU A 489 -16.64 23.48 -20.23
C GLU A 489 -17.26 22.64 -19.11
N PHE A 490 -17.45 23.22 -17.92
CA PHE A 490 -18.07 22.53 -16.76
C PHE A 490 -19.55 22.83 -16.58
N SER A 491 -20.05 23.94 -17.14
CA SER A 491 -21.47 24.33 -17.03
C SER A 491 -22.45 23.29 -17.59
N ALA A 492 -22.00 22.47 -18.54
CA ALA A 492 -22.82 21.46 -19.23
C ALA A 492 -22.59 20.02 -18.72
N GLN A 493 -21.77 19.81 -17.69
CA GLN A 493 -21.37 18.48 -17.22
C GLN A 493 -21.92 18.12 -15.84
N ASP A 494 -21.90 16.82 -15.49
CA ASP A 494 -22.11 16.36 -14.12
C ASP A 494 -20.91 16.79 -13.25
N ASN A 495 -21.20 17.50 -12.17
CA ASN A 495 -20.21 18.14 -11.30
C ASN A 495 -20.20 17.55 -9.88
N LYS A 496 -20.82 16.39 -9.66
CA LYS A 496 -20.83 15.69 -8.35
C LYS A 496 -19.45 15.49 -7.73
N ASP A 497 -18.43 15.22 -8.55
CA ASP A 497 -17.06 15.01 -8.06
C ASP A 497 -16.47 16.25 -7.37
N LEU A 498 -16.92 17.46 -7.72
CA LEU A 498 -16.52 18.71 -7.04
C LEU A 498 -17.09 18.83 -5.61
N TYR A 499 -18.04 17.96 -5.25
CA TYR A 499 -18.72 17.87 -3.96
C TYR A 499 -18.41 16.54 -3.23
N ALA A 500 -17.42 15.78 -3.70
CA ALA A 500 -17.11 14.45 -3.16
C ALA A 500 -16.74 14.50 -1.66
N GLU A 501 -16.09 15.58 -1.21
CA GLU A 501 -15.74 15.77 0.20
C GLU A 501 -16.98 15.99 1.07
N GLU A 502 -17.91 16.84 0.63
CA GLU A 502 -19.17 17.10 1.33
C GLU A 502 -20.03 15.83 1.41
N ALA A 503 -20.08 15.05 0.33
CA ALA A 503 -20.78 13.77 0.29
C ALA A 503 -20.12 12.70 1.16
N ALA A 504 -18.79 12.72 1.32
CA ALA A 504 -18.07 11.83 2.23
C ALA A 504 -18.34 12.20 3.69
N ALA A 505 -18.32 13.49 4.03
CA ALA A 505 -18.64 13.98 5.38
C ALA A 505 -20.07 13.64 5.80
N GLN A 506 -21.04 13.73 4.90
CA GLN A 506 -22.43 13.32 5.17
C GLN A 506 -22.54 11.81 5.41
N ARG A 507 -21.89 10.98 4.57
CA ARG A 507 -21.87 9.52 4.75
C ARG A 507 -21.24 9.13 6.09
N GLU A 508 -20.17 9.81 6.49
CA GLU A 508 -19.52 9.57 7.78
C GLU A 508 -20.43 9.96 8.96
N GLN A 509 -21.16 11.08 8.87
CA GLN A 509 -22.16 11.44 9.89
C GLN A 509 -23.32 10.43 9.98
N GLU A 510 -23.81 9.94 8.84
CA GLU A 510 -24.81 8.88 8.80
C GLU A 510 -24.27 7.58 9.40
N ARG A 511 -23.01 7.23 9.10
CA ARG A 511 -22.33 6.06 9.66
C ARG A 511 -22.13 6.17 11.17
N GLN A 512 -21.71 7.32 11.69
CA GLN A 512 -21.63 7.57 13.14
C GLN A 512 -22.99 7.44 13.82
N ARG A 513 -24.06 7.88 13.15
CA ARG A 513 -25.43 7.65 13.63
C ARG A 513 -25.78 6.16 13.64
N MET A 514 -25.39 5.40 12.63
CA MET A 514 -25.61 3.95 12.60
C MET A 514 -24.85 3.22 13.72
N LEU A 515 -23.60 3.62 14.00
CA LEU A 515 -22.78 3.10 15.11
C LEU A 515 -23.43 3.34 16.48
N SER A 516 -24.20 4.42 16.65
CA SER A 516 -24.92 4.70 17.89
C SER A 516 -26.12 3.77 18.16
N ILE A 517 -26.49 2.91 17.20
CA ILE A 517 -27.64 2.01 17.28
C ILE A 517 -27.12 0.55 17.36
N PRO A 518 -27.19 -0.11 18.52
CA PRO A 518 -26.74 -1.49 18.67
C PRO A 518 -27.45 -2.45 17.69
N GLY A 519 -26.67 -3.28 17.00
CA GLY A 519 -27.17 -4.31 16.07
C GLY A 519 -27.44 -3.84 14.64
N LEU A 520 -27.16 -2.57 14.30
CA LEU A 520 -27.33 -2.05 12.94
C LEU A 520 -26.10 -2.27 12.04
N ILE A 521 -24.93 -2.49 12.65
CA ILE A 521 -23.65 -2.77 11.99
C ILE A 521 -23.21 -4.17 12.42
N ALA A 522 -22.72 -4.96 11.46
CA ALA A 522 -22.32 -6.35 11.73
C ALA A 522 -21.05 -6.39 12.62
N PRO A 523 -20.88 -7.40 13.50
CA PRO A 523 -19.77 -7.44 14.47
C PRO A 523 -18.36 -7.39 13.84
N ASN A 524 -18.19 -8.01 12.68
CA ASN A 524 -17.00 -7.98 11.85
C ASN A 524 -16.68 -6.57 11.33
N GLU A 525 -17.68 -5.76 10.97
CA GLU A 525 -17.49 -4.35 10.57
C GLU A 525 -17.15 -3.41 11.75
N LEU A 526 -17.34 -3.87 12.99
CA LEU A 526 -16.97 -3.12 14.21
C LEU A 526 -15.52 -3.37 14.66
N GLN A 527 -14.96 -4.55 14.37
CA GLN A 527 -13.62 -4.94 14.83
C GLN A 527 -12.49 -4.26 14.03
N ASP A 528 -12.68 -4.00 12.74
CA ASP A 528 -11.71 -3.30 11.90
C ASP A 528 -11.39 -1.87 12.43
N GLU A 529 -12.30 -1.22 13.16
CA GLU A 529 -12.09 0.13 13.69
C GLU A 529 -11.26 0.20 14.98
N MET A 530 -11.28 -0.87 15.79
CA MET A 530 -10.50 -0.90 17.04
C MET A 530 -9.00 -1.06 16.79
N LEU A 531 -8.61 -1.46 15.57
CA LEU A 531 -7.22 -1.64 15.16
C LEU A 531 -6.61 -0.36 14.52
N ASP A 532 -7.45 0.56 14.04
CA ASP A 532 -7.06 1.83 13.38
C ASP A 532 -7.11 3.06 14.31
N SER A 533 -7.48 2.87 15.59
CA SER A 533 -7.47 3.91 16.66
C SER A 533 -6.24 3.78 17.55
#